data_AF-A0A353C8L4-F1
#
_entry.id   AF-A0A353C8L4-F1
#
_cell.length_a   1.000
_cell.length_b   1.000
_cell.length_c   1.000
_cell.angle_alpha   90.00
_cell.angle_beta   90.00
_cell.angle_gamma   90.00
#
_symmetry.space_group_name_H-M   'P 1'
#
loop_
_entity.id
_entity.type
_entity.pdbx_description
1 polymer ?
#
loop_
_entity_poly.entity_id
_entity_poly.type
_entity_poly.pdbx_seq_one_letter_code
_entity_poly.pdbx_strand_id
1 'polypeptide(L)'
;MDKSYRTELHRTFLVEALPEPLTRASSHIQIFDNYIANTRLRLRSVRLPETKEWTHIIQQRFPVASSDAGIWKIAEIYLNETEYTHFQQFEGDEIRKNRYFHEYDGAVMRSEE
;
A
#
# COMPACT_ATOMS: atom_id res chain seq x y z
N MET A 1 -4.32 5.91 -19.12
CA MET A 1 -3.27 6.04 -18.10
C MET A 1 -3.94 6.65 -16.88
N ASP A 2 -4.28 5.81 -15.91
CA ASP A 2 -4.95 6.28 -14.70
C ASP A 2 -3.88 6.86 -13.77
N LYS A 3 -3.95 8.16 -13.52
CA LYS A 3 -3.03 8.89 -12.64
C LYS A 3 -3.86 9.51 -11.54
N SER A 4 -3.51 9.21 -10.31
CA SER A 4 -4.23 9.73 -9.15
C SER A 4 -3.30 10.55 -8.26
N TYR A 5 -3.89 11.58 -7.64
CA TYR A 5 -3.24 12.37 -6.61
C TYR A 5 -4.21 12.57 -5.46
N ARG A 6 -3.77 12.25 -4.24
CA ARG A 6 -4.59 12.43 -3.04
C ARG A 6 -3.77 12.84 -1.84
N THR A 7 -4.46 13.46 -0.89
CA THR A 7 -3.96 13.71 0.47
C THR A 7 -4.68 12.74 1.41
N GLU A 8 -3.93 11.97 2.18
CA GLU A 8 -4.46 11.06 3.19
C GLU A 8 -4.17 11.61 4.58
N LEU A 9 -5.21 11.65 5.42
CA LEU A 9 -5.08 11.80 6.87
C LEU A 9 -5.28 10.41 7.50
N HIS A 10 -4.31 9.95 8.29
CA HIS A 10 -4.43 8.69 9.01
C HIS A 10 -3.66 8.72 10.33
N ARG A 11 -4.02 7.80 11.22
CA ARG A 11 -3.27 7.48 12.44
C ARG A 11 -2.95 6.00 12.43
N THR A 12 -1.72 5.66 12.78
CA THR A 12 -1.26 4.27 12.83
C THR A 12 -1.03 3.86 14.27
N PHE A 13 -1.49 2.65 14.61
CA PHE A 13 -1.35 2.06 15.92
C PHE A 13 -0.68 0.69 15.76
N LEU A 14 0.19 0.33 16.71
CA LEU A 14 0.65 -1.05 16.81
C LEU A 14 -0.46 -1.88 17.45
N VAL A 15 -0.71 -3.06 16.90
CA VAL A 15 -1.67 -4.04 17.41
C VAL A 15 -0.94 -5.34 17.70
N GLU A 16 -1.35 -6.04 18.76
CA GLU A 16 -0.73 -7.31 19.15
C GLU A 16 -1.14 -8.47 18.24
N ALA A 17 -2.37 -8.43 17.73
CA ALA A 17 -2.94 -9.42 16.82
C ALA A 17 -3.97 -8.76 15.89
N LEU A 18 -4.45 -9.53 14.89
CA LEU A 18 -5.60 -9.11 14.10
C LEU A 18 -6.81 -8.90 15.02
N PRO A 19 -7.54 -7.77 14.88
CA PRO A 19 -8.70 -7.52 15.72
C PRO A 19 -9.83 -8.48 15.36
N GLU A 20 -10.49 -9.05 16.38
CA GLU A 20 -11.69 -9.87 16.18
C GLU A 20 -12.77 -9.09 15.41
N PRO A 21 -13.48 -9.72 14.45
CA PRO A 21 -13.47 -11.14 14.10
C PRO A 21 -12.50 -11.49 12.95
N LEU A 22 -11.53 -10.63 12.63
CA LEU A 22 -10.60 -10.88 11.52
C LEU A 22 -9.66 -12.05 11.84
N THR A 23 -9.53 -12.94 10.88
CA THR A 23 -8.55 -14.03 10.90
C THR A 23 -7.66 -13.94 9.68
N ARG A 24 -6.57 -14.72 9.65
CA ARG A 24 -5.68 -14.77 8.48
C ARG A 24 -6.38 -15.19 7.18
N ALA A 25 -7.48 -15.93 7.29
CA ALA A 25 -8.28 -16.40 6.16
C ALA A 25 -9.34 -15.38 5.71
N SER A 26 -9.56 -14.30 6.48
CA SER A 26 -10.48 -13.22 6.09
C SER A 26 -10.02 -12.56 4.80
N SER A 27 -10.97 -11.99 4.04
CA SER A 27 -10.66 -11.30 2.78
C SER A 27 -9.64 -10.17 3.00
N HIS A 28 -8.62 -10.16 2.15
CA HIS A 28 -7.49 -9.24 2.24
C HIS A 28 -6.84 -9.03 0.88
N ILE A 29 -6.00 -8.01 0.79
CA ILE A 29 -5.07 -7.83 -0.33
C ILE A 29 -3.64 -8.09 0.13
N GLN A 30 -2.78 -8.53 -0.77
CA GLN A 30 -1.36 -8.66 -0.52
C GLN A 30 -0.64 -7.49 -1.19
N ILE A 31 0.21 -6.81 -0.44
CA ILE A 31 0.95 -5.64 -0.90
C ILE A 31 2.44 -5.95 -0.85
N PHE A 32 3.11 -5.64 -1.96
CA PHE A 32 4.53 -5.81 -2.18
C PHE A 32 5.10 -4.43 -2.51
N ASP A 33 5.80 -3.82 -1.55
CA ASP A 33 6.37 -2.48 -1.69
C ASP A 33 7.89 -2.56 -1.83
N ASN A 34 8.40 -2.21 -3.02
CA ASN A 34 9.83 -2.12 -3.30
C ASN A 34 10.24 -0.65 -3.35
N TYR A 35 11.03 -0.19 -2.37
CA TYR A 35 11.44 1.21 -2.29
C TYR A 35 12.66 1.47 -3.17
N ILE A 36 12.57 2.50 -4.02
CA ILE A 36 13.67 2.91 -4.87
C ILE A 36 14.65 3.72 -4.03
N ALA A 37 15.84 3.15 -3.80
CA ALA A 37 16.88 3.73 -2.95
C ALA A 37 17.16 5.21 -3.27
N ASN A 38 17.36 6.01 -2.22
CA ASN A 38 17.62 7.45 -2.30
C ASN A 38 16.51 8.28 -2.97
N THR A 39 15.28 7.77 -3.04
CA THR A 39 14.12 8.51 -3.55
C THR A 39 12.92 8.39 -2.61
N ARG A 40 11.81 9.06 -2.96
CA ARG A 40 10.51 8.89 -2.30
C ARG A 40 9.55 7.98 -3.10
N LEU A 41 10.10 7.28 -4.08
CA LEU A 41 9.36 6.42 -5.00
C LEU A 41 9.41 4.99 -4.51
N ARG A 42 8.34 4.27 -4.79
CA ARG A 42 8.27 2.82 -4.67
C ARG A 42 7.59 2.21 -5.88
N LEU A 43 8.02 1.02 -6.23
CA LEU A 43 7.28 0.11 -7.08
C LEU A 43 6.38 -0.74 -6.17
N ARG A 44 5.07 -0.57 -6.29
CA ARG A 44 4.07 -1.32 -5.53
C ARG A 44 3.38 -2.31 -6.45
N SER A 45 3.31 -3.56 -6.01
CA SER A 45 2.42 -4.57 -6.57
C SER A 45 1.34 -4.91 -5.55
N VAL A 46 0.10 -4.95 -5.99
CA VAL A 46 -1.05 -5.37 -5.19
C VAL A 46 -1.63 -6.61 -5.82
N ARG A 47 -1.83 -7.66 -5.02
CA ARG A 47 -2.46 -8.90 -5.44
C ARG A 47 -3.75 -9.12 -4.67
N LEU A 48 -4.81 -9.48 -5.37
CA LEU A 48 -6.03 -9.99 -4.76
C LEU A 48 -5.96 -11.53 -4.72
N PRO A 49 -5.85 -12.18 -3.55
CA PRO A 49 -5.70 -13.63 -3.45
C PRO A 49 -6.83 -14.42 -4.10
N GLU A 50 -8.07 -13.90 -3.99
CA GLU A 50 -9.29 -14.55 -4.45
C GLU A 50 -9.32 -14.70 -5.98
N THR A 51 -8.99 -13.63 -6.71
CA THR A 51 -9.00 -13.62 -8.19
C THR A 51 -7.62 -13.89 -8.80
N LYS A 52 -6.55 -13.78 -8.00
CA LYS A 52 -5.14 -13.79 -8.42
C LYS A 52 -4.77 -12.63 -9.34
N GLU A 53 -5.60 -11.60 -9.42
CA GLU A 53 -5.31 -10.40 -10.19
C GLU A 53 -4.20 -9.59 -9.54
N TRP A 54 -3.39 -8.97 -10.40
CA TRP A 54 -2.29 -8.11 -10.02
C TRP A 54 -2.52 -6.69 -10.52
N THR A 55 -2.10 -5.72 -9.73
CA THR A 55 -2.05 -4.31 -10.10
C THR A 55 -0.68 -3.76 -9.74
N HIS A 56 -0.03 -3.14 -10.72
CA HIS A 56 1.31 -2.57 -10.57
C HIS A 56 1.24 -1.04 -10.60
N ILE A 57 1.97 -0.40 -9.69
CA ILE A 57 1.87 1.03 -9.44
C ILE A 57 3.27 1.59 -9.16
N ILE A 58 3.68 2.65 -9.87
CA ILE A 58 4.71 3.54 -9.33
C ILE A 58 4.03 4.54 -8.43
N GLN A 59 4.46 4.58 -7.18
CA GLN A 59 3.92 5.50 -6.20
C GLN A 59 5.00 6.40 -5.62
N GLN A 60 4.70 7.69 -5.49
CA GLN A 60 5.45 8.61 -4.67
C GLN A 60 4.66 8.92 -3.39
N ARG A 61 5.33 8.88 -2.24
CA ARG A 61 4.70 9.21 -0.95
C ARG A 61 5.59 10.12 -0.13
N PHE A 62 5.03 11.24 0.37
CA PHE A 62 5.79 12.21 1.16
C PHE A 62 4.89 12.96 2.17
N PRO A 63 5.43 13.33 3.35
CA PRO A 63 4.67 14.05 4.36
C PRO A 63 4.39 15.48 3.91
N VAL A 64 3.24 16.03 4.31
CA VAL A 64 2.89 17.44 4.01
C VAL A 64 3.72 18.41 4.84
N ALA A 65 3.97 18.08 6.10
CA ALA A 65 4.83 18.81 7.00
C ALA A 65 5.70 17.82 7.77
N SER A 66 6.96 18.17 8.03
CA SER A 66 7.89 17.30 8.77
C SER A 66 7.48 17.08 10.22
N SER A 67 6.68 17.98 10.79
CA SER A 67 6.18 17.91 12.18
C SER A 67 4.88 17.11 12.35
N ASP A 68 4.21 16.71 11.27
CA ASP A 68 2.93 16.00 11.32
C ASP A 68 3.01 14.68 10.55
N ALA A 69 3.16 13.58 11.29
CA ALA A 69 3.25 12.24 10.73
C ALA A 69 1.89 11.70 10.21
N GLY A 70 0.79 12.40 10.45
CA GLY A 70 -0.55 11.94 10.10
C GLY A 70 -1.01 12.31 8.69
N ILE A 71 -0.37 13.27 8.02
CA ILE A 71 -0.81 13.80 6.72
C ILE A 71 0.21 13.50 5.62
N TRP A 72 -0.23 12.76 4.61
CA TRP A 72 0.61 12.31 3.52
C TRP A 72 0.04 12.68 2.15
N LYS A 73 0.91 13.16 1.26
CA LYS A 73 0.61 13.29 -0.17
C LYS A 73 1.04 12.03 -0.89
N ILE A 74 0.17 11.55 -1.76
CA ILE A 74 0.36 10.33 -2.54
C ILE A 74 0.07 10.65 -4.00
N ALA A 75 1.01 10.29 -4.86
CA ALA A 75 0.85 10.28 -6.30
C ALA A 75 1.03 8.86 -6.81
N GLU A 76 0.11 8.39 -7.64
CA GLU A 76 0.12 7.03 -8.18
C GLU A 76 0.01 7.07 -9.70
N ILE A 77 0.80 6.21 -10.35
CA ILE A 77 0.68 5.90 -11.78
C ILE A 77 0.50 4.40 -11.89
N TYR A 78 -0.66 3.97 -12.39
CA TYR A 78 -0.92 2.58 -12.68
C TYR A 78 -0.16 2.16 -13.93
N LEU A 79 0.54 1.04 -13.83
CA LEU A 79 1.42 0.53 -14.87
C LEU A 79 0.72 -0.60 -15.63
N ASN A 80 0.92 -0.62 -16.94
CA ASN A 80 0.72 -1.85 -17.70
C ASN A 80 1.93 -2.79 -17.55
N GLU A 81 1.84 -4.00 -18.10
CA GLU A 81 2.89 -5.02 -18.01
C GLU A 81 4.23 -4.57 -18.60
N THR A 82 4.21 -3.82 -19.71
CA THR A 82 5.43 -3.33 -20.36
C THR A 82 6.12 -2.30 -19.47
N GLU A 83 5.38 -1.34 -18.91
CA GLU A 83 5.91 -0.35 -17.99
C GLU A 83 6.48 -1.03 -16.75
N TYR A 84 5.73 -1.95 -16.12
CA TYR A 84 6.20 -2.71 -14.95
C TYR A 84 7.51 -3.46 -15.23
N THR A 85 7.62 -4.13 -16.38
CA THR A 85 8.84 -4.86 -16.79
C THR A 85 10.07 -3.97 -16.83
N HIS A 86 9.95 -2.68 -17.17
CA HIS A 86 11.07 -1.74 -17.16
C HIS A 86 11.46 -1.32 -15.73
N PHE A 87 10.50 -1.28 -14.81
CA PHE A 87 10.72 -0.87 -13.42
C PHE A 87 11.07 -2.03 -12.48
N GLN A 88 10.82 -3.29 -12.86
CA GLN A 88 11.10 -4.46 -12.00
C GLN A 88 12.57 -4.57 -11.55
N GLN A 89 13.50 -3.94 -12.28
CA GLN A 89 14.91 -3.87 -11.88
C GLN A 89 15.13 -3.17 -10.52
N PHE A 90 14.14 -2.41 -10.05
CA PHE A 90 14.16 -1.75 -8.75
C PHE A 90 13.58 -2.61 -7.61
N GLU A 91 13.22 -3.86 -7.89
CA GLU A 91 12.87 -4.83 -6.86
C GLU A 91 14.12 -5.29 -6.07
N GLY A 92 13.97 -5.56 -4.77
CA GLY A 92 15.08 -6.01 -3.92
C GLY A 92 14.77 -5.90 -2.44
N ASP A 93 14.72 -4.67 -1.92
CA ASP A 93 14.31 -4.38 -0.54
C ASP A 93 12.79 -4.27 -0.44
N GLU A 94 12.15 -5.43 -0.43
CA GLU A 94 10.69 -5.56 -0.45
C GLU A 94 10.09 -5.63 0.95
N ILE A 95 9.09 -4.80 1.20
CA ILE A 95 8.16 -4.96 2.32
C ILE A 95 6.91 -5.68 1.83
N ARG A 96 6.64 -6.85 2.43
CA ARG A 96 5.42 -7.64 2.19
C ARG A 96 4.45 -7.46 3.35
N LYS A 97 3.17 -7.36 3.02
CA LYS A 97 2.10 -7.35 4.03
C LYS A 97 0.76 -7.80 3.48
N ASN A 98 -0.05 -8.38 4.36
CA ASN A 98 -1.46 -8.63 4.12
C ASN A 98 -2.27 -7.49 4.74
N ARG A 99 -3.15 -6.86 3.96
CA ARG A 99 -4.02 -5.78 4.43
C ARG A 99 -5.47 -6.24 4.47
N TYR A 100 -6.01 -6.23 5.67
CA TYR A 100 -7.41 -6.55 5.99
C TYR A 100 -8.23 -5.27 6.14
N PHE A 101 -9.49 -5.33 5.73
CA PHE A 101 -10.43 -4.21 5.81
C PHE A 101 -11.57 -4.56 6.76
N HIS A 102 -11.89 -3.64 7.68
CA HIS A 102 -13.04 -3.76 8.56
C HIS A 102 -13.55 -2.38 8.95
N GLU A 103 -14.81 -2.31 9.34
CA GLU A 103 -15.39 -1.09 9.92
C GLU A 103 -15.33 -1.16 11.44
N TYR A 104 -14.98 -0.04 12.06
CA TYR A 104 -14.98 0.14 13.50
C TYR A 104 -15.50 1.54 13.83
N ASP A 105 -16.57 1.63 14.62
CA ASP A 105 -17.19 2.90 15.05
C ASP A 105 -17.48 3.87 13.88
N GLY A 106 -17.97 3.32 12.76
CA GLY A 106 -18.28 4.09 11.55
C GLY A 106 -17.06 4.53 10.72
N ALA A 107 -15.84 4.13 11.11
CA ALA A 107 -14.61 4.40 10.36
C ALA A 107 -14.08 3.12 9.68
N VAL A 108 -13.56 3.28 8.46
CA VAL A 108 -12.87 2.19 7.76
C VAL A 108 -11.45 2.04 8.30
N MET A 109 -11.17 0.91 8.92
CA MET A 109 -9.88 0.54 9.46
C MET A 109 -9.14 -0.42 8.53
N ARG A 110 -7.81 -0.31 8.54
CA ARG A 110 -6.90 -1.16 7.75
C ARG A 110 -5.92 -1.82 8.72
N SER A 111 -6.00 -3.14 8.88
CA SER A 111 -5.05 -3.91 9.68
C SER A 111 -4.02 -4.55 8.77
N GLU A 112 -2.75 -4.51 9.15
CA GLU A 112 -1.64 -5.03 8.36
C GLU A 112 -0.89 -6.09 9.17
N GLU A 113 -0.68 -7.27 8.58
CA GLU A 113 0.24 -8.32 9.07
C GLU A 113 1.43 -8.47 8.11
#